data_AF-A0A7C5C999-F1
#
_entry.id   AF-A0A7C5C999-F1
#
_cell.length_a   1.000
_cell.length_b   1.000
_cell.length_c   1.000
_cell.angle_alpha   90.00
_cell.angle_beta   90.00
_cell.angle_gamma   90.00
#
_symmetry.space_group_name_H-M   'P 1'
#
loop_
_entity.id
_entity.type
_entity.pdbx_description
1 polymer ?
#
loop_
_entity_poly.entity_id
_entity_poly.type
_entity_poly.pdbx_seq_one_letter_code
_entity_poly.pdbx_strand_id
1 'polypeptide(L)'
;MKTILISLVILSSSLLGFTHANSDSIPWHLLSPEKDNIEGIALQQAYEYLHSKKKIASTVVVAIIDSGIDTAHEDLEANLWHNPKEIPYNNIDDDGNGYIDDIYGWNFIGGADGKNIDGETAEAVRIYREKKARFEGKKKSQIAKSERKEFNDWKRAQAEVLGKIKRYKATNKNLKEWLEAINDSEEVLNFEAKNDSISQEKLKKIVPKTKEEQIAKNILLQSYKIGYTKDVMKEGIEYFE
;
A
#
# COMPACT_ATOMS: atom_id res chain seq x y z
N MET A 1 -28.89 18.83 78.12
CA MET A 1 -28.96 19.43 76.79
C MET A 1 -27.56 19.48 76.21
N LYS A 2 -27.24 18.62 75.23
CA LYS A 2 -26.00 18.65 74.47
C LYS A 2 -26.37 18.69 72.98
N THR A 3 -25.92 19.75 72.34
CA THR A 3 -26.21 20.18 70.97
C THR A 3 -25.59 19.22 69.95
N ILE A 4 -26.39 18.85 68.94
CA ILE A 4 -25.99 18.07 67.78
C ILE A 4 -25.38 19.04 66.76
N LEU A 5 -24.11 18.86 66.38
CA LEU A 5 -23.50 19.53 65.24
C LEU A 5 -23.54 18.57 64.04
N ILE A 6 -24.35 18.93 63.04
CA ILE A 6 -24.36 18.27 61.73
C ILE A 6 -23.23 18.89 60.91
N SER A 7 -22.19 18.10 60.60
CA SER A 7 -21.10 18.52 59.74
C SER A 7 -21.47 18.28 58.27
N LEU A 8 -21.47 19.35 57.50
CA LEU A 8 -21.80 19.40 56.08
C LEU A 8 -20.56 18.97 55.26
N VAL A 9 -20.59 17.79 54.66
CA VAL A 9 -19.53 17.33 53.74
C VAL A 9 -19.81 17.91 52.36
N ILE A 10 -19.02 18.92 51.97
CA ILE A 10 -19.00 19.46 50.61
C ILE A 10 -18.08 18.55 49.79
N LEU A 11 -18.68 17.72 48.95
CA LEU A 11 -17.97 16.88 47.98
C LEU A 11 -17.64 17.74 46.76
N SER A 12 -16.44 18.33 46.72
CA SER A 12 -15.94 19.01 45.52
C SER A 12 -15.53 17.95 44.50
N SER A 13 -16.42 17.70 43.53
CA SER A 13 -16.12 16.93 42.34
C SER A 13 -15.19 17.74 41.43
N SER A 14 -13.89 17.47 41.53
CA SER A 14 -12.90 17.90 40.54
C SER A 14 -13.23 17.20 39.21
N LEU A 15 -13.74 17.95 38.23
CA LEU A 15 -13.76 17.51 36.84
C LEU A 15 -12.30 17.34 36.38
N LEU A 16 -11.81 16.10 36.40
CA LEU A 16 -10.64 15.72 35.62
C LEU A 16 -11.07 15.74 34.15
N GLY A 17 -10.80 16.85 33.47
CA GLY A 17 -10.85 16.90 32.02
C GLY A 17 -9.82 15.91 31.47
N PHE A 18 -10.31 14.84 30.83
CA PHE A 18 -9.47 14.02 29.98
C PHE A 18 -9.10 14.87 28.76
N THR A 19 -7.91 15.46 28.79
CA THR A 19 -7.23 15.84 27.56
C THR A 19 -6.93 14.55 26.81
N HIS A 20 -7.64 14.31 25.70
CA HIS A 20 -7.15 13.39 24.69
C HIS A 20 -5.93 14.06 24.05
N ALA A 21 -4.76 13.87 24.66
CA ALA A 21 -3.53 14.00 23.91
C ALA A 21 -3.67 13.02 22.74
N ASN A 22 -3.69 13.54 21.51
CA ASN A 22 -3.47 12.71 20.33
C ASN A 22 -2.22 11.88 20.64
N SER A 23 -2.38 10.57 20.80
CA SER A 23 -1.24 9.68 20.88
C SER A 23 -0.67 9.64 19.47
N ASP A 24 0.16 10.61 19.13
CA ASP A 24 1.19 10.38 18.13
C ASP A 24 1.84 9.06 18.53
N SER A 25 1.77 8.09 17.61
CA SER A 25 2.20 6.72 17.86
C SER A 25 3.56 6.77 18.53
N ILE A 26 3.66 6.23 19.75
CA ILE A 26 4.94 6.10 20.44
C ILE A 26 5.92 5.48 19.43
N PRO A 27 7.06 6.13 19.12
CA PRO A 27 8.01 5.63 18.12
C PRO A 27 8.76 4.45 18.73
N TRP A 28 8.06 3.33 18.90
CA TRP A 28 8.48 2.16 19.66
C TRP A 28 9.81 1.61 19.15
N HIS A 29 10.05 1.71 17.84
CA HIS A 29 11.28 1.27 17.19
C HIS A 29 12.51 2.06 17.63
N LEU A 30 12.34 3.26 18.20
CA LEU A 30 13.43 4.08 18.74
C LEU A 30 13.70 3.85 20.24
N LEU A 31 12.77 3.18 20.94
CA LEU A 31 12.84 2.93 22.38
C LEU A 31 13.86 1.86 22.76
N SER A 32 14.08 1.68 24.06
CA SER A 32 15.06 0.76 24.62
C SER A 32 14.41 -0.46 25.30
N PRO A 33 14.94 -1.67 25.07
CA PRO A 33 14.53 -2.84 25.84
C PRO A 33 14.76 -2.67 27.34
N GLU A 34 15.86 -2.02 27.74
CA GLU A 34 16.27 -1.88 29.13
C GLU A 34 15.50 -0.78 29.88
N LYS A 35 15.24 0.36 29.24
CA LYS A 35 14.57 1.51 29.88
C LYS A 35 13.05 1.46 29.74
N ASP A 36 12.57 1.05 28.57
CA ASP A 36 11.15 1.17 28.19
C ASP A 36 10.44 -0.19 28.14
N ASN A 37 11.17 -1.30 28.31
CA ASN A 37 10.66 -2.67 28.17
C ASN A 37 10.00 -2.92 26.79
N ILE A 38 10.56 -2.28 25.75
CA ILE A 38 10.13 -2.35 24.35
C ILE A 38 11.35 -2.67 23.48
N GLU A 39 11.21 -3.66 22.59
CA GLU A 39 12.27 -4.12 21.69
C GLU A 39 12.54 -3.14 20.52
N GLY A 40 13.02 -1.94 20.84
CA GLY A 40 13.49 -0.92 19.88
C GLY A 40 15.02 -0.84 19.80
N ILE A 41 15.54 0.10 19.02
CA ILE A 41 16.98 0.26 18.72
C ILE A 41 17.76 1.04 19.79
N ALA A 42 17.12 1.50 20.87
CA ALA A 42 17.72 2.28 21.93
C ALA A 42 18.44 3.57 21.44
N LEU A 43 17.80 4.31 20.53
CA LEU A 43 18.42 5.43 19.80
C LEU A 43 19.02 6.49 20.74
N GLN A 44 18.29 6.86 21.80
CA GLN A 44 18.75 7.87 22.76
C GLN A 44 20.03 7.44 23.51
N GLN A 45 20.13 6.17 23.90
CA GLN A 45 21.33 5.64 24.56
C GLN A 45 22.54 5.66 23.61
N ALA A 46 22.33 5.40 22.31
CA ALA A 46 23.38 5.50 21.31
C ALA A 46 23.91 6.93 21.17
N TYR A 47 23.03 7.94 21.14
CA TYR A 47 23.44 9.35 21.13
C TYR A 47 24.22 9.73 22.39
N GLU A 48 23.71 9.39 23.58
CA GLU A 48 24.38 9.62 24.87
C GLU A 48 25.78 8.98 24.89
N TYR A 49 25.90 7.75 24.38
CA TYR A 49 27.18 7.07 24.26
C TYR A 49 28.15 7.85 23.35
N LEU A 50 27.75 8.24 22.14
CA LEU A 50 28.59 8.99 21.20
C LEU A 50 29.04 10.33 21.79
N HIS A 51 28.14 11.06 22.45
CA HIS A 51 28.45 12.30 23.16
C HIS A 51 29.44 12.08 24.30
N SER A 52 29.28 11.03 25.11
CA SER A 52 30.21 10.69 26.20
C SER A 52 31.63 10.39 25.70
N LYS A 53 31.73 9.87 24.47
CA LYS A 53 33.01 9.60 23.78
C LYS A 53 33.55 10.80 23.03
N LYS A 54 32.89 11.97 23.11
CA LYS A 54 33.23 13.21 22.39
C LYS A 54 33.40 12.96 20.89
N LYS A 55 32.58 12.07 20.32
CA LYS A 55 32.60 11.81 18.87
C LYS A 55 32.07 13.05 18.15
N ILE A 56 32.79 13.46 17.12
CA ILE A 56 32.41 14.56 16.25
C ILE A 56 31.56 13.96 15.13
N ALA A 57 30.41 14.57 14.85
CA ALA A 57 29.55 14.16 13.75
C ALA A 57 30.29 14.35 12.42
N SER A 58 30.18 13.35 11.55
CA SER A 58 30.68 13.40 10.18
C SER A 58 29.52 13.05 9.25
N THR A 59 29.34 13.83 8.19
CA THR A 59 28.37 13.50 7.15
C THR A 59 28.76 12.18 6.48
N VAL A 60 27.83 11.24 6.44
CA VAL A 60 27.97 9.96 5.74
C VAL A 60 26.93 9.95 4.62
N VAL A 61 27.36 9.67 3.39
CA VAL A 61 26.44 9.45 2.27
C VAL A 61 25.94 8.02 2.33
N VAL A 62 24.62 7.84 2.38
CA VAL A 62 23.96 6.52 2.40
C VAL A 62 23.12 6.39 1.14
N ALA A 63 23.42 5.38 0.32
CA ALA A 63 22.64 5.08 -0.88
C ALA A 63 21.43 4.23 -0.52
N ILE A 64 20.23 4.68 -0.92
CA ILE A 64 18.97 3.97 -0.74
C ILE A 64 18.54 3.41 -2.10
N ILE A 65 18.42 2.09 -2.22
CA ILE A 65 17.93 1.40 -3.42
C ILE A 65 16.51 0.92 -3.13
N ASP A 66 15.54 1.75 -3.50
CA ASP A 66 14.12 1.53 -3.21
C ASP A 66 13.27 2.14 -4.36
N SER A 67 11.99 2.41 -4.11
CA SER A 67 11.07 3.04 -5.06
C SER A 67 11.31 4.53 -5.32
N GLY A 68 12.41 5.11 -4.80
CA GLY A 68 12.74 6.53 -4.85
C GLY A 68 12.46 7.25 -3.54
N ILE A 69 12.56 8.58 -3.57
CA ILE A 69 12.37 9.48 -2.42
C ILE A 69 11.55 10.69 -2.86
N ASP A 70 10.69 11.18 -1.99
CA ASP A 70 10.02 12.46 -2.20
C ASP A 70 11.03 13.60 -1.93
N THR A 71 11.56 14.18 -3.00
CA THR A 71 12.53 15.27 -2.92
C THR A 71 11.92 16.59 -2.45
N ALA A 72 10.59 16.69 -2.38
CA ALA A 72 9.88 17.88 -1.90
C ALA A 72 9.45 17.77 -0.43
N HIS A 73 9.75 16.65 0.24
CA HIS A 73 9.36 16.44 1.63
C HIS A 73 10.18 17.31 2.59
N GLU A 74 9.51 18.16 3.38
CA GLU A 74 10.14 19.18 4.23
C GLU A 74 11.15 18.61 5.25
N ASP A 75 10.87 17.43 5.81
CA ASP A 75 11.76 16.79 6.80
C ASP A 75 12.96 16.04 6.17
N LEU A 76 12.94 15.85 4.84
CA LEU A 76 14.00 15.15 4.11
C LEU A 76 14.94 16.11 3.37
N GLU A 77 14.44 17.28 2.97
CA GLU A 77 15.17 18.26 2.14
C GLU A 77 16.60 18.52 2.65
N ALA A 78 16.76 18.73 3.95
CA ALA A 78 18.05 19.03 4.57
C ALA A 78 19.06 17.87 4.53
N ASN A 79 18.60 16.63 4.30
CA ASN A 79 19.39 15.41 4.31
C ASN A 79 19.57 14.79 2.92
N LEU A 80 18.94 15.35 1.88
CA LEU A 80 19.11 14.86 0.50
C LEU A 80 20.56 15.05 0.04
N TRP A 81 21.14 13.98 -0.50
CA TRP A 81 22.42 14.09 -1.18
C TRP A 81 22.24 14.81 -2.52
N HIS A 82 23.14 15.75 -2.82
CA HIS A 82 23.19 16.47 -4.07
C HIS A 82 24.46 16.08 -4.83
N ASN A 83 24.36 15.69 -6.10
CA ASN A 83 25.51 15.38 -6.94
C ASN A 83 26.31 16.68 -7.23
N PRO A 84 27.49 16.88 -6.62
CA PRO A 84 28.23 18.13 -6.78
C PRO A 84 28.88 18.27 -8.16
N LYS A 85 28.78 17.24 -9.02
CA LYS A 85 29.36 17.23 -10.36
C LYS A 85 28.36 17.53 -11.47
N GLU A 86 27.07 17.58 -11.15
CA GLU A 86 26.02 17.94 -12.10
C GLU A 86 25.70 19.44 -12.05
N ILE A 87 25.35 20.01 -13.20
CA ILE A 87 24.74 21.33 -13.31
C ILE A 87 23.23 21.12 -13.49
N PRO A 88 22.41 21.44 -12.48
CA PRO A 88 20.99 21.10 -12.53
C PRO A 88 20.25 21.62 -13.75
N TYR A 89 19.51 20.72 -14.39
CA TYR A 89 18.52 21.02 -15.44
C TYR A 89 19.14 21.57 -16.73
N ASN A 90 20.39 21.21 -17.03
CA ASN A 90 21.03 21.58 -18.29
C ASN A 90 20.84 20.51 -19.39
N ASN A 91 20.25 19.36 -19.05
CA ASN A 91 20.02 18.22 -19.93
C ASN A 91 21.31 17.64 -20.53
N ILE A 92 22.40 17.69 -19.75
CA ILE A 92 23.72 17.13 -20.04
C ILE A 92 24.09 16.17 -18.89
N ASP A 93 24.85 15.13 -19.21
CA ASP A 93 25.56 14.31 -18.22
C ASP A 93 26.92 14.98 -17.99
N ASP A 94 27.00 15.85 -16.98
CA ASP A 94 28.18 16.71 -16.75
C ASP A 94 29.37 15.92 -16.19
N ASP A 95 29.09 14.85 -15.44
CA ASP A 95 30.12 14.03 -14.80
C ASP A 95 30.54 12.79 -15.62
N GLY A 96 29.80 12.49 -16.69
CA GLY A 96 30.06 11.41 -17.64
C GLY A 96 29.74 10.01 -17.10
N ASN A 97 28.85 9.90 -16.11
CA ASN A 97 28.50 8.64 -15.46
C ASN A 97 27.42 7.84 -16.22
N GLY A 98 26.83 8.41 -17.27
CA GLY A 98 25.80 7.81 -18.10
C GLY A 98 24.37 8.22 -17.75
N TYR A 99 24.19 9.14 -16.79
CA TYR A 99 22.89 9.60 -16.29
C TYR A 99 22.79 11.12 -16.42
N ILE A 100 21.85 11.59 -17.24
CA ILE A 100 21.64 13.02 -17.48
C ILE A 100 20.93 13.65 -16.26
N ASP A 101 21.48 14.73 -15.68
CA ASP A 101 20.87 15.48 -14.58
C ASP A 101 20.54 14.61 -13.33
N ASP A 102 21.42 13.71 -12.89
CA ASP A 102 21.21 12.84 -11.70
C ASP A 102 21.42 13.56 -10.34
N ILE A 103 20.79 14.73 -10.20
CA ILE A 103 20.98 15.72 -9.14
C ILE A 103 20.86 15.14 -7.72
N TYR A 104 19.89 14.25 -7.48
CA TYR A 104 19.62 13.64 -6.18
C TYR A 104 19.78 12.11 -6.18
N GLY A 105 20.35 11.56 -7.25
CA GLY A 105 20.37 10.14 -7.57
C GLY A 105 19.61 9.83 -8.87
N TRP A 106 19.32 8.55 -9.09
CA TRP A 106 18.84 8.08 -10.39
C TRP A 106 17.68 7.08 -10.31
N ASN A 107 16.80 7.13 -11.30
CA ASN A 107 15.73 6.15 -11.49
C ASN A 107 16.13 5.10 -12.55
N PHE A 108 16.56 3.93 -12.09
CA PHE A 108 16.97 2.81 -12.96
C PHE A 108 15.84 2.09 -13.69
N ILE A 109 14.60 2.33 -13.28
CA ILE A 109 13.41 1.70 -13.84
C ILE A 109 12.65 2.67 -14.75
N GLY A 110 12.87 3.97 -14.57
CA GLY A 110 12.27 5.05 -15.34
C GLY A 110 12.64 4.99 -16.82
N GLY A 111 11.84 5.68 -17.64
CA GLY A 111 12.14 5.89 -19.04
C GLY A 111 13.43 6.69 -19.22
N ALA A 112 14.05 6.59 -20.40
CA ALA A 112 15.20 7.41 -20.76
C ALA A 112 14.90 8.94 -20.76
N ASP A 113 13.62 9.31 -20.68
CA ASP A 113 13.13 10.67 -20.49
C ASP A 113 12.93 11.06 -19.01
N GLY A 114 13.46 10.27 -18.08
CA GLY A 114 13.38 10.50 -16.63
C GLY A 114 11.99 10.24 -16.03
N LYS A 115 11.02 9.78 -16.82
CA LYS A 115 9.67 9.52 -16.32
C LYS A 115 9.61 8.24 -15.50
N ASN A 116 8.91 8.31 -14.37
CA ASN A 116 8.53 7.13 -13.61
C ASN A 116 7.64 6.22 -14.45
N ILE A 117 7.78 4.92 -14.29
CA ILE A 117 6.83 3.96 -14.85
C ILE A 117 5.74 3.67 -13.82
N ASP A 118 4.49 3.59 -14.27
CA ASP A 118 3.34 3.35 -13.37
C ASP A 118 3.28 1.91 -12.83
N GLY A 119 4.15 1.01 -13.33
CA GLY A 119 4.21 -0.36 -12.84
C GLY A 119 5.52 -1.08 -13.21
N GLU A 120 6.12 -1.73 -12.23
CA GLU A 120 7.29 -2.58 -12.47
C GLU A 120 6.90 -3.92 -13.11
N THR A 121 7.78 -4.44 -13.96
CA THR A 121 7.65 -5.81 -14.45
C THR A 121 8.38 -6.76 -13.50
N ALA A 122 7.63 -7.58 -12.77
CA ALA A 122 8.18 -8.59 -11.88
C ALA A 122 9.20 -9.52 -12.58
N GLU A 123 10.24 -9.93 -11.85
CA GLU A 123 11.31 -10.84 -12.31
C GLU A 123 10.75 -12.09 -13.04
N ALA A 124 9.72 -12.71 -12.48
CA ALA A 124 9.07 -13.88 -13.07
C ALA A 124 8.49 -13.59 -14.47
N VAL A 125 7.94 -12.40 -14.70
CA VAL A 125 7.44 -11.99 -16.01
C VAL A 125 8.59 -11.82 -17.00
N ARG A 126 9.70 -11.22 -16.58
CA ARG A 126 10.91 -11.05 -17.42
C ARG A 126 11.47 -12.39 -17.86
N ILE A 127 11.73 -13.29 -16.89
CA ILE A 127 12.23 -14.66 -17.16
C ILE A 127 11.27 -15.42 -18.07
N TYR A 128 9.97 -15.38 -17.78
CA TYR A 128 8.96 -16.06 -18.58
C TYR A 128 8.98 -15.58 -20.04
N ARG A 129 8.96 -14.25 -20.27
CA ARG A 129 8.93 -13.66 -21.63
C ARG A 129 10.22 -13.93 -22.39
N GLU A 130 11.38 -13.65 -21.79
CA GLU A 130 12.70 -13.80 -22.42
C GLU A 130 12.92 -15.23 -22.92
N LYS A 131 12.62 -16.22 -22.08
CA LYS A 131 12.95 -17.63 -22.38
C LYS A 131 11.79 -18.40 -23.03
N LYS A 132 10.64 -17.75 -23.27
CA LYS A 132 9.43 -18.37 -23.83
C LYS A 132 9.72 -19.11 -25.14
N ALA A 133 10.29 -18.40 -26.13
CA ALA A 133 10.57 -18.97 -27.44
C ALA A 133 11.52 -20.19 -27.39
N ARG A 134 12.42 -20.22 -26.39
CA ARG A 134 13.40 -21.30 -26.23
C ARG A 134 12.80 -22.55 -25.59
N PHE A 135 11.87 -22.41 -24.65
CA PHE A 135 11.44 -23.52 -23.78
C PHE A 135 9.96 -23.89 -23.88
N GLU A 136 9.12 -23.07 -24.51
CA GLU A 136 7.70 -23.37 -24.67
C GLU A 136 7.45 -24.69 -25.41
N GLY A 137 6.52 -25.48 -24.88
CA GLY A 137 6.17 -26.81 -25.41
C GLY A 137 7.19 -27.93 -25.15
N LYS A 138 8.42 -27.61 -24.71
CA LYS A 138 9.47 -28.62 -24.49
C LYS A 138 9.30 -29.35 -23.16
N LYS A 139 9.64 -30.64 -23.15
CA LYS A 139 9.76 -31.47 -21.94
C LYS A 139 11.21 -31.46 -21.44
N LYS A 140 11.42 -31.65 -20.14
CA LYS A 140 12.76 -31.70 -19.52
C LYS A 140 13.70 -32.72 -20.17
N SER A 141 13.16 -33.82 -20.70
CA SER A 141 13.93 -34.84 -21.44
C SER A 141 14.51 -34.33 -22.76
N GLN A 142 13.91 -33.30 -23.36
CA GLN A 142 14.33 -32.68 -24.61
C GLN A 142 15.32 -31.51 -24.40
N ILE A 143 15.70 -31.23 -23.15
CA ILE A 143 16.60 -30.14 -22.77
C ILE A 143 17.98 -30.69 -22.40
N ALA A 144 19.03 -30.08 -22.94
CA ALA A 144 20.41 -30.45 -22.63
C ALA A 144 20.68 -30.33 -21.13
N LYS A 145 21.52 -31.21 -20.58
CA LYS A 145 21.79 -31.25 -19.13
C LYS A 145 22.27 -29.89 -18.58
N SER A 146 23.09 -29.17 -19.35
CA SER A 146 23.60 -27.83 -19.03
C SER A 146 22.50 -26.77 -18.92
N GLU A 147 21.41 -26.89 -19.69
CA GLU A 147 20.32 -25.91 -19.73
C GLU A 147 19.19 -26.22 -18.72
N ARG A 148 19.27 -27.35 -18.01
CA ARG A 148 18.16 -27.81 -17.15
C ARG A 148 17.85 -26.86 -16.01
N LYS A 149 18.85 -26.14 -15.47
CA LYS A 149 18.61 -25.14 -14.42
C LYS A 149 17.73 -24.01 -14.98
N GLU A 150 18.14 -23.41 -16.08
CA GLU A 150 17.38 -22.34 -16.74
C GLU A 150 15.97 -22.79 -17.14
N PHE A 151 15.83 -24.02 -17.66
CA PHE A 151 14.53 -24.57 -17.98
C PHE A 151 13.63 -24.71 -16.75
N ASN A 152 14.15 -25.19 -15.62
CA ASN A 152 13.37 -25.30 -14.39
C ASN A 152 12.98 -23.91 -13.84
N ASP A 153 13.90 -22.94 -13.91
CA ASP A 153 13.64 -21.57 -13.49
C ASP A 153 12.55 -20.92 -14.37
N TRP A 154 12.62 -21.11 -15.69
CA TRP A 154 11.57 -20.70 -16.62
C TRP A 154 10.23 -21.40 -16.36
N LYS A 155 10.23 -22.70 -16.04
CA LYS A 155 8.99 -23.42 -15.69
C LYS A 155 8.34 -22.88 -14.41
N ARG A 156 9.14 -22.47 -13.42
CA ARG A 156 8.65 -21.81 -12.20
C ARG A 156 8.02 -20.46 -12.54
N ALA A 157 8.74 -19.64 -13.29
CA ALA A 157 8.26 -18.34 -13.78
C ALA A 157 6.96 -18.47 -14.59
N GLN A 158 6.90 -19.44 -15.53
CA GLN A 158 5.70 -19.73 -16.30
C GLN A 158 4.51 -20.09 -15.40
N ALA A 159 4.71 -20.96 -14.40
CA ALA A 159 3.64 -21.36 -13.50
C ALA A 159 3.12 -20.18 -12.68
N GLU A 160 4.01 -19.32 -12.19
CA GLU A 160 3.64 -18.12 -11.44
C GLU A 160 2.85 -17.13 -12.32
N VAL A 161 3.39 -16.78 -13.49
CA VAL A 161 2.79 -15.79 -14.39
C VAL A 161 1.44 -16.26 -14.89
N LEU A 162 1.34 -17.49 -15.39
CA LEU A 162 0.06 -18.03 -15.88
C LEU A 162 -0.93 -18.24 -14.73
N GLY A 163 -0.46 -18.58 -13.53
CA GLY A 163 -1.29 -18.67 -12.34
C GLY A 163 -1.87 -17.31 -11.93
N LYS A 164 -1.05 -16.25 -11.93
CA LYS A 164 -1.49 -14.86 -11.69
C LYS A 164 -2.50 -14.41 -12.75
N ILE A 165 -2.21 -14.59 -14.04
CA ILE A 165 -3.14 -14.24 -15.13
C ILE A 165 -4.48 -14.97 -14.97
N LYS A 166 -4.45 -16.27 -14.67
CA LYS A 166 -5.69 -17.05 -14.44
C LYS A 166 -6.49 -16.50 -13.27
N ARG A 167 -5.83 -16.17 -12.15
CA ARG A 167 -6.48 -15.60 -10.97
C ARG A 167 -7.06 -14.22 -11.27
N TYR A 168 -6.30 -13.31 -11.88
CA TYR A 168 -6.79 -11.97 -12.20
C TYR A 168 -7.96 -12.00 -13.18
N LYS A 169 -7.94 -12.88 -14.20
CA LYS A 169 -9.10 -13.09 -15.08
C LYS A 169 -10.33 -13.60 -14.32
N ALA A 170 -10.15 -14.54 -13.40
CA ALA A 170 -11.25 -15.06 -12.59
C ALA A 170 -11.79 -13.98 -11.63
N THR A 171 -10.91 -13.20 -11.00
CA THR A 171 -11.29 -12.08 -10.15
C THR A 171 -12.07 -11.02 -10.93
N ASN A 172 -11.55 -10.55 -12.07
CA ASN A 172 -12.22 -9.55 -12.90
C ASN A 172 -13.60 -10.06 -13.38
N LYS A 173 -13.68 -11.32 -13.80
CA LYS A 173 -14.97 -11.95 -14.12
C LYS A 173 -15.95 -11.90 -12.94
N ASN A 174 -15.51 -12.30 -11.75
CA ASN A 174 -16.37 -12.28 -10.56
C ASN A 174 -16.82 -10.85 -10.20
N LEU A 175 -15.94 -9.84 -10.33
CA LEU A 175 -16.30 -8.44 -10.09
C LEU A 175 -17.38 -7.96 -11.07
N LYS A 176 -17.26 -8.32 -12.36
CA LYS A 176 -18.27 -8.01 -13.37
C LYS A 176 -19.63 -8.65 -13.08
N GLU A 177 -19.63 -9.94 -12.73
CA GLU A 177 -20.85 -10.67 -12.35
C GLU A 177 -21.50 -10.06 -11.09
N TRP A 178 -20.69 -9.62 -10.11
CA TRP A 178 -21.20 -8.91 -8.92
C TRP A 178 -21.79 -7.55 -9.26
N LEU A 179 -21.12 -6.75 -10.11
CA LEU A 179 -21.61 -5.45 -10.53
C LEU A 179 -22.93 -5.56 -11.30
N GLU A 180 -23.03 -6.55 -12.19
CA GLU A 180 -24.27 -6.88 -12.90
C GLU A 180 -25.40 -7.24 -11.93
N ALA A 181 -25.14 -8.15 -10.97
CA ALA A 181 -26.13 -8.52 -9.97
C ALA A 181 -26.60 -7.34 -9.10
N ILE A 182 -25.70 -6.39 -8.78
CA ILE A 182 -26.06 -5.16 -8.08
C ILE A 182 -26.96 -4.29 -8.96
N ASN A 183 -26.60 -4.06 -10.23
CA ASN A 183 -27.40 -3.26 -11.16
C ASN A 183 -28.80 -3.85 -11.35
N ASP A 184 -28.90 -5.15 -11.61
CA ASP A 184 -30.19 -5.85 -11.78
C ASP A 184 -31.03 -5.76 -10.50
N SER A 185 -30.40 -5.89 -9.34
CA SER A 185 -31.10 -5.80 -8.06
C SER A 185 -31.65 -4.39 -7.79
N GLU A 186 -30.93 -3.34 -8.20
CA GLU A 186 -31.44 -1.97 -8.11
C GLU A 186 -32.59 -1.70 -9.07
N GLU A 187 -32.53 -2.25 -10.29
CA GLU A 187 -33.61 -2.16 -11.29
C GLU A 187 -34.88 -2.87 -10.80
N VAL A 188 -34.76 -4.09 -10.27
CA VAL A 188 -35.88 -4.86 -9.71
C VAL A 188 -36.55 -4.12 -8.56
N LEU A 189 -35.78 -3.42 -7.72
CA LEU A 189 -36.31 -2.61 -6.62
C LEU A 189 -36.78 -1.20 -7.05
N ASN A 190 -36.70 -0.91 -8.36
CA ASN A 190 -37.21 0.26 -9.07
C ASN A 190 -36.99 1.58 -8.31
N PHE A 191 -35.73 1.80 -7.94
CA PHE A 191 -35.36 2.91 -7.08
C PHE A 191 -35.13 4.18 -7.91
N GLU A 192 -36.00 5.17 -7.71
CA GLU A 192 -35.88 6.52 -8.27
C GLU A 192 -34.51 7.15 -7.95
N ALA A 193 -33.55 7.03 -8.85
CA ALA A 193 -32.46 7.97 -8.97
C ALA A 193 -31.77 7.77 -10.31
N LYS A 194 -31.85 8.80 -11.15
CA LYS A 194 -30.80 9.08 -12.13
C LYS A 194 -29.51 9.53 -11.39
N ASN A 195 -29.05 8.74 -10.41
CA ASN A 195 -27.73 8.74 -9.77
C ASN A 195 -27.53 7.50 -8.85
N ASP A 196 -26.92 6.49 -9.46
CA ASP A 196 -25.99 5.43 -9.08
C ASP A 196 -26.08 4.53 -7.83
N SER A 197 -26.72 4.83 -6.68
CA SER A 197 -26.79 3.81 -5.59
C SER A 197 -27.91 3.94 -4.51
N ILE A 198 -28.48 2.81 -4.09
CA ILE A 198 -29.50 2.70 -3.03
C ILE A 198 -28.88 2.62 -1.63
N SER A 199 -28.96 3.67 -0.80
CA SER A 199 -28.35 3.63 0.55
C SER A 199 -28.84 2.46 1.44
N GLN A 200 -27.95 1.97 2.31
CA GLN A 200 -28.23 0.84 3.21
C GLN A 200 -29.46 1.08 4.09
N GLU A 201 -29.70 2.32 4.54
CA GLU A 201 -30.87 2.67 5.35
C GLU A 201 -32.18 2.58 4.57
N LYS A 202 -32.18 3.05 3.32
CA LYS A 202 -33.33 2.97 2.42
C LYS A 202 -33.66 1.51 2.12
N LEU A 203 -32.64 0.72 1.82
CA LEU A 203 -32.76 -0.71 1.54
C LEU A 203 -33.38 -1.50 2.70
N LYS A 204 -32.99 -1.22 3.95
CA LYS A 204 -33.56 -1.89 5.14
C LYS A 204 -35.07 -1.66 5.26
N LYS A 205 -35.57 -0.48 4.88
CA LYS A 205 -36.99 -0.07 4.97
C LYS A 205 -37.87 -0.65 3.86
N ILE A 206 -37.30 -1.09 2.74
CA ILE A 206 -38.07 -1.70 1.64
C ILE A 206 -38.73 -2.99 2.13
N VAL A 207 -40.02 -3.17 1.86
CA VAL A 207 -40.75 -4.42 2.13
C VAL A 207 -40.99 -5.12 0.79
N PRO A 208 -40.25 -6.22 0.48
CA PRO A 208 -40.41 -6.94 -0.76
C PRO A 208 -41.82 -7.54 -0.91
N LYS A 209 -42.42 -7.39 -2.09
CA LYS A 209 -43.73 -7.93 -2.48
C LYS A 209 -43.63 -9.21 -3.30
N THR A 210 -42.51 -9.40 -3.98
CA THR A 210 -42.23 -10.57 -4.82
C THR A 210 -40.99 -11.31 -4.33
N LYS A 211 -40.80 -12.55 -4.80
CA LYS A 211 -39.58 -13.32 -4.46
C LYS A 211 -38.35 -12.66 -5.09
N GLU A 212 -38.52 -12.08 -6.26
CA GLU A 212 -37.52 -11.36 -7.03
C GLU A 212 -37.04 -10.12 -6.27
N GLU A 213 -37.96 -9.31 -5.73
CA GLU A 213 -37.62 -8.17 -4.87
C GLU A 213 -36.91 -8.61 -3.58
N GLN A 214 -37.29 -9.76 -3.01
CA GLN A 214 -36.66 -10.28 -1.79
C GLN A 214 -35.22 -10.73 -2.05
N ILE A 215 -34.95 -11.35 -3.20
CA ILE A 215 -33.61 -11.75 -3.64
C ILE A 215 -32.77 -10.50 -3.90
N ALA A 216 -33.30 -9.53 -4.66
CA ALA A 216 -32.63 -8.27 -4.96
C ALA A 216 -32.22 -7.51 -3.69
N LYS A 217 -33.15 -7.40 -2.72
CA LYS A 217 -32.87 -6.78 -1.42
C LYS A 217 -31.72 -7.48 -0.68
N ASN A 218 -31.69 -8.81 -0.70
CA ASN A 218 -30.64 -9.58 -0.02
C ASN A 218 -29.27 -9.41 -0.67
N ILE A 219 -29.20 -9.37 -2.01
CA ILE A 219 -27.96 -9.14 -2.77
C ILE A 219 -27.37 -7.78 -2.40
N LEU A 220 -28.18 -6.71 -2.44
CA LEU A 220 -27.71 -5.36 -2.11
C LEU A 220 -27.27 -5.25 -0.63
N LEU A 221 -28.02 -5.85 0.30
CA LEU A 221 -27.63 -5.85 1.72
C LEU A 221 -26.30 -6.57 1.95
N GLN A 222 -26.08 -7.67 1.23
CA GLN A 222 -24.83 -8.42 1.28
C GLN A 222 -23.68 -7.62 0.68
N SER A 223 -23.88 -6.97 -0.47
CA SER A 223 -22.91 -6.06 -1.09
C SER A 223 -22.44 -4.98 -0.11
N TYR A 224 -23.37 -4.30 0.57
CA TYR A 224 -23.03 -3.33 1.62
C TYR A 224 -22.24 -3.94 2.78
N LYS A 225 -22.62 -5.14 3.23
CA LYS A 225 -21.97 -5.83 4.35
C LYS A 225 -20.50 -6.17 4.04
N ILE A 226 -20.19 -6.53 2.80
CA ILE A 226 -18.83 -6.90 2.37
C ILE A 226 -18.06 -5.73 1.75
N GLY A 227 -18.64 -4.53 1.70
CA GLY A 227 -18.02 -3.34 1.11
C GLY A 227 -17.95 -3.35 -0.42
N TYR A 228 -18.71 -4.21 -1.10
CA TYR A 228 -18.69 -4.33 -2.56
C TYR A 228 -19.68 -3.34 -3.18
N THR A 229 -19.42 -2.04 -3.01
CA THR A 229 -20.22 -0.99 -3.65
C THR A 229 -19.95 -0.95 -5.16
N LYS A 230 -20.85 -0.35 -5.95
CA LYS A 230 -20.64 -0.21 -7.40
C LYS A 230 -19.31 0.44 -7.74
N ASP A 231 -18.94 1.49 -7.02
CA ASP A 231 -17.69 2.22 -7.28
C ASP A 231 -16.46 1.35 -7.02
N VAL A 232 -16.47 0.60 -5.90
CA VAL A 232 -15.40 -0.37 -5.59
C VAL A 232 -15.32 -1.47 -6.64
N MET A 233 -16.46 -1.95 -7.15
CA MET A 233 -16.47 -2.94 -8.24
C MET A 233 -15.95 -2.36 -9.55
N LYS A 234 -16.35 -1.12 -9.91
CA LYS A 234 -15.88 -0.43 -11.13
C LYS A 234 -14.35 -0.21 -11.07
N GLU A 235 -13.85 0.33 -9.96
CA GLU A 235 -12.42 0.54 -9.72
C GLU A 235 -11.64 -0.79 -9.77
N GLY A 236 -12.17 -1.84 -9.13
CA GLY A 236 -11.56 -3.16 -9.18
C GLY A 236 -11.55 -3.78 -10.59
N ILE A 237 -12.59 -3.56 -11.39
CA ILE A 237 -12.65 -4.01 -12.79
C ILE A 237 -11.58 -3.29 -13.60
N GLU A 238 -11.51 -1.96 -13.50
CA GLU A 238 -10.51 -1.13 -14.20
C GLU A 238 -9.09 -1.55 -13.84
N TYR A 239 -8.83 -1.83 -12.56
CA TYR A 239 -7.52 -2.33 -12.11
C TYR A 239 -7.09 -3.66 -12.75
N PHE A 240 -8.04 -4.54 -13.11
CA PHE A 240 -7.75 -5.86 -13.68
C PHE A 240 -8.01 -5.97 -15.19
N GLU A 241 -8.39 -4.90 -15.88
CA GLU A 241 -8.50 -4.83 -17.35
C GLU A 241 -7.15 -4.50 -18.02
#